data_AF-A0A522JP50-F1
#
_entry.id   AF-A0A522JP50-F1
#
_cell.length_a   1.000
_cell.length_b   1.000
_cell.length_c   1.000
_cell.angle_alpha   90.00
_cell.angle_beta   90.00
_cell.angle_gamma   90.00
#
_symmetry.space_group_name_H-M   'P 1'
#
loop_
_entity.id
_entity.type
_entity.pdbx_description
1 polymer ?
#
loop_
_entity_poly.entity_id
_entity_poly.type
_entity_poly.pdbx_seq_one_letter_code
_entity_poly.pdbx_strand_id
1 'polypeptide(L)' 'MSEQDARAAATEASPEDRAAALGTLLLQSLTALAAADQVEMACRIAGQAYAVLRRDDEHQAQRFNSLLHRLARRLNW' A
#
# COMPACT_ATOMS: atom_id res chain seq x y z
N MET A 1 34.90 -4.24 -21.73
CA MET A 1 33.62 -3.55 -21.50
C MET A 1 32.82 -4.48 -20.61
N SER A 2 32.87 -4.25 -19.31
CA SER A 2 32.55 -5.25 -18.28
C SER A 2 31.06 -5.23 -17.93
N GLU A 3 30.45 -6.40 -17.67
CA GLU A 3 29.08 -6.57 -17.16
C GLU A 3 28.83 -5.83 -15.82
N GLN A 4 29.91 -5.37 -15.19
CA GLN A 4 29.92 -4.62 -13.93
C GLN A 4 29.32 -3.21 -14.08
N ASP A 5 29.40 -2.60 -15.26
CA ASP A 5 28.73 -1.31 -15.55
C ASP A 5 27.22 -1.48 -15.81
N ALA A 6 26.78 -2.66 -16.28
CA ALA A 6 25.36 -2.95 -16.49
C ALA A 6 24.61 -3.21 -15.17
N ARG A 7 25.32 -3.65 -14.12
CA ARG A 7 24.74 -3.93 -12.80
C ARG A 7 24.74 -2.72 -11.85
N ALA A 8 25.56 -1.70 -12.13
CA ALA A 8 25.61 -0.45 -11.37
C ALA A 8 24.52 0.56 -11.76
N ALA A 9 23.84 0.36 -12.90
CA ALA A 9 22.85 1.27 -13.46
C ALA A 9 21.38 0.82 -13.26
N ALA A 10 21.12 -0.14 -12.36
CA ALA A 10 19.80 -0.29 -11.79
C ALA A 10 19.62 0.86 -10.78
N THR A 11 19.25 2.03 -11.29
CA THR A 11 18.88 3.24 -10.56
C THR A 11 18.37 2.90 -9.16
N GLU A 12 19.12 3.29 -8.13
CA GLU A 12 18.67 3.11 -6.75
C GLU A 12 17.29 3.74 -6.63
N ALA A 13 16.28 2.91 -6.38
CA ALA A 13 14.90 3.37 -6.28
C ALA A 13 14.81 4.49 -5.25
N SER A 14 14.20 5.60 -5.66
CA SER A 14 14.07 6.76 -4.79
C SER A 14 13.34 6.35 -3.49
N PRO A 15 13.52 7.10 -2.38
CA PRO A 15 12.74 6.86 -1.17
C PRO A 15 11.23 6.81 -1.43
N GLU A 16 10.75 7.62 -2.39
CA GLU A 16 9.35 7.67 -2.84
C GLU A 16 8.95 6.38 -3.57
N ASP A 17 9.78 5.87 -4.47
CA ASP A 17 9.53 4.60 -5.17
C ASP A 17 9.45 3.42 -4.20
N ARG A 18 10.35 3.40 -3.19
CA ARG A 18 10.34 2.38 -2.14
C ARG A 18 9.10 2.49 -1.25
N ALA A 19 8.70 3.70 -0.89
CA ALA A 19 7.46 3.93 -0.13
C ALA A 19 6.23 3.48 -0.92
N ALA A 20 6.17 3.77 -2.23
CA ALA A 20 5.10 3.33 -3.12
C ALA A 20 5.05 1.79 -3.28
N ALA A 21 6.20 1.14 -3.34
CA ALA A 21 6.31 -0.32 -3.37
C ALA A 21 5.82 -0.95 -2.07
N LEU A 22 6.25 -0.43 -0.91
CA LEU A 22 5.77 -0.85 0.41
C LEU A 22 4.26 -0.63 0.57
N GLY A 23 3.75 0.51 0.09
CA GLY A 23 2.31 0.79 0.09
C GLY A 23 1.53 -0.24 -0.73
N THR A 24 2.07 -0.66 -1.86
CA THR A 24 1.47 -1.72 -2.70
C THR A 24 1.46 -3.08 -1.99
N LEU A 25 2.56 -3.46 -1.34
CA LEU A 25 2.63 -4.69 -0.54
C LEU A 25 1.64 -4.67 0.64
N LEU A 26 1.48 -3.51 1.29
CA LEU A 26 0.50 -3.35 2.36
C LEU A 26 -0.93 -3.52 1.83
N LEU A 27 -1.29 -2.91 0.70
CA LEU A 27 -2.60 -3.09 0.06
C LEU A 27 -2.90 -4.55 -0.28
N GLN A 28 -1.90 -5.29 -0.78
CA GLN A 28 -2.02 -6.73 -1.06
C GLN A 28 -2.26 -7.51 0.24
N SER A 29 -1.50 -7.21 1.29
CA SER A 29 -1.65 -7.84 2.61
C SER A 29 -3.04 -7.61 3.21
N LEU A 30 -3.55 -6.38 3.13
CA LEU A 30 -4.90 -6.04 3.61
C LEU A 30 -5.99 -6.74 2.81
N THR A 31 -5.79 -6.89 1.49
CA THR A 31 -6.71 -7.65 0.64
C THR A 31 -6.71 -9.13 1.01
N ALA A 32 -5.54 -9.72 1.30
CA ALA A 32 -5.41 -11.10 1.75
C ALA A 32 -6.07 -11.32 3.13
N LEU A 33 -5.89 -10.39 4.08
CA LEU A 33 -6.61 -10.44 5.37
C LEU A 33 -8.11 -10.43 5.17
N ALA A 34 -8.62 -9.53 4.32
CA ALA A 34 -10.05 -9.48 4.04
C ALA A 34 -10.56 -10.73 3.30
N ALA A 35 -9.71 -11.45 2.57
CA ALA A 35 -10.06 -12.73 1.96
C ALA A 35 -10.08 -13.89 2.97
N ALA A 36 -9.32 -13.76 4.06
CA ALA A 36 -9.31 -14.69 5.20
C ALA A 36 -10.36 -14.33 6.28
N ASP A 37 -11.46 -13.68 5.88
CA ASP A 37 -12.54 -13.19 6.76
C ASP A 37 -12.12 -12.20 7.87
N GLN A 38 -10.89 -11.67 7.84
CA GLN A 38 -10.41 -10.62 8.76
C GLN A 38 -10.74 -9.21 8.25
N VAL A 39 -11.98 -8.99 7.77
CA VAL A 39 -12.38 -7.74 7.10
C VAL A 39 -12.31 -6.53 8.03
N GLU A 40 -12.74 -6.66 9.28
CA GLU A 40 -12.69 -5.56 10.26
C GLU A 40 -11.25 -5.11 10.55
N MET A 41 -10.34 -6.08 10.72
CA MET A 41 -8.91 -5.80 10.93
C MET A 41 -8.33 -5.09 9.70
N ALA A 42 -8.65 -5.56 8.49
CA ALA A 42 -8.20 -4.94 7.26
C ALA A 42 -8.73 -3.49 7.11
N CYS A 43 -10.00 -3.23 7.45
CA CYS A 43 -10.57 -1.88 7.50
C CYS A 43 -9.82 -0.97 8.47
N ARG A 44 -9.56 -1.45 9.69
CA ARG A 44 -8.87 -0.66 10.72
C ARG A 44 -7.47 -0.26 10.28
N ILE A 45 -6.69 -1.20 9.75
CA ILE A 45 -5.32 -0.92 9.28
C ILE A 45 -5.34 0.00 8.05
N ALA A 46 -6.28 -0.19 7.11
CA ALA A 46 -6.43 0.71 5.96
C ALA A 46 -6.70 2.16 6.41
N GLY A 47 -7.55 2.35 7.42
CA GLY A 47 -7.84 3.67 7.98
C GLY A 47 -6.63 4.32 8.65
N GLN A 48 -5.82 3.52 9.36
CA GLN A 48 -4.55 3.99 9.96
C GLN A 48 -3.54 4.40 8.88
N ALA A 49 -3.38 3.60 7.83
CA ALA A 49 -2.50 3.93 6.71
C ALA A 49 -2.92 5.24 6.01
N TYR A 50 -4.22 5.42 5.78
CA TYR A 50 -4.75 6.69 5.27
C TYR A 50 -4.42 7.87 6.20
N ALA A 51 -4.64 7.73 7.51
CA ALA A 51 -4.39 8.80 8.47
C ALA A 51 -2.92 9.23 8.52
N VAL A 52 -1.99 8.29 8.33
CA VAL A 52 -0.55 8.54 8.24
C VAL A 52 -0.20 9.28 6.95
N LEU A 53 -0.74 8.87 5.80
CA LEU A 53 -0.31 9.37 4.49
C LEU A 53 -1.03 10.64 4.04
N ARG A 54 -2.24 10.93 4.52
CA ARG A 54 -3.13 11.99 3.98
C ARG A 54 -2.55 13.40 3.96
N ARG A 55 -1.44 13.67 4.68
CA ARG A 55 -0.78 14.98 4.71
C ARG A 55 0.45 15.06 3.82
N ASP A 56 1.15 13.95 3.64
CA ASP A 56 2.47 13.91 3.02
C ASP A 56 2.42 13.30 1.61
N ASP A 57 1.47 12.40 1.36
CA ASP A 57 1.26 11.74 0.07
C ASP A 57 -0.23 11.42 -0.14
N GLU A 58 -0.97 12.40 -0.66
CA GLU A 58 -2.40 12.27 -0.92
C GLU A 58 -2.70 11.14 -1.92
N HIS A 59 -1.84 10.94 -2.93
CA HIS A 59 -2.05 9.93 -3.94
C HIS A 59 -2.00 8.51 -3.35
N GLN A 60 -1.00 8.21 -2.50
CA GLN A 60 -0.95 6.93 -1.80
C GLN A 60 -2.08 6.80 -0.78
N ALA A 61 -2.43 7.88 -0.07
CA ALA A 61 -3.54 7.86 0.89
C ALA A 61 -4.85 7.45 0.22
N GLN A 62 -5.18 7.96 -0.97
CA GLN A 62 -6.42 7.63 -1.67
C GLN A 62 -6.54 6.15 -2.06
N ARG A 63 -5.42 5.46 -2.26
CA ARG A 63 -5.43 4.01 -2.53
C ARG A 63 -5.94 3.23 -1.32
N PHE A 64 -5.49 3.59 -0.12
CA PHE A 64 -5.97 2.98 1.13
C PHE A 64 -7.42 3.36 1.42
N ASN A 65 -7.81 4.61 1.17
CA ASN A 65 -9.18 5.06 1.34
C ASN A 65 -10.16 4.31 0.41
N SER A 66 -9.77 4.10 -0.85
CA SER A 66 -10.56 3.33 -1.82
C SER A 66 -10.74 1.87 -1.38
N LEU A 67 -9.67 1.24 -0.87
CA LEU A 67 -9.76 -0.11 -0.30
C LEU A 67 -10.69 -0.12 0.92
N LEU A 68 -10.54 0.83 1.85
CA LEU A 68 -11.39 0.95 3.04
C LEU A 68 -12.87 1.02 2.66
N HIS A 69 -13.26 1.87 1.70
CA HIS A 69 -14.65 1.96 1.26
C HIS A 69 -15.15 0.64 0.66
N ARG A 70 -14.30 -0.09 -0.08
CA ARG A 70 -14.66 -1.41 -0.60
C ARG A 70 -14.85 -2.44 0.51
N LEU A 71 -13.97 -2.44 1.50
CA LEU A 71 -14.04 -3.37 2.64
C LEU A 71 -15.21 -3.05 3.56
N ALA A 72 -15.49 -1.78 3.83
CA ALA A 72 -16.62 -1.35 4.65
C ALA A 72 -17.96 -1.82 4.07
N ARG A 73 -18.12 -1.81 2.73
CA ARG A 73 -19.32 -2.39 2.07
C ARG A 73 -19.48 -3.90 2.29
N ARG A 74 -18.42 -4.63 2.64
CA ARG A 74 -18.49 -6.06 2.97
C ARG A 74 -18.91 -6.32 4.42
N LEU A 75 -18.84 -5.31 5.28
CA LEU A 75 -19.21 -5.43 6.69
C LEU A 75 -20.72 -5.32 6.93
N ASN A 76 -21.54 -5.12 5.88
CA ASN A 76 -23.01 -5.10 5.93
C ASN A 76 -23.59 -4.45 7.20
N TRP A 77 -23.19 -3.21 7.48
CA TRP A 77 -23.94 -2.38 8.43
C TRP A 77 -25.31 -2.01 7.85
#